data_AF-A0A6M3LBT8-F1
#
_entry.id   AF-A0A6M3LBT8-F1
#
_cell.length_a   1.000
_cell.length_b   1.000
_cell.length_c   1.000
_cell.angle_alpha   90.00
_cell.angle_beta   90.00
_cell.angle_gamma   90.00
#
_symmetry.space_group_name_H-M   'P 1'
#
loop_
_entity.id
_entity.type
_entity.pdbx_description
1 polymer ?
#
loop_
_entity_poly.entity_id
_entity_poly.type
_entity_poly.pdbx_seq_one_letter_code
_entity_poly.pdbx_strand_id
1 'polypeptide(L)'
;MTKKYQMAAIPQDIKKFIKLLDDAMEFLVTPDFGKDEKFFKDFMRFEKEIEKLKKKYIKPAIKISSRKGKGRGCQNWVAKQISNLTGYVVGKDEMIAPREMGQSGVDIRLVADAKEAFPWSVECKWTESWSLPSFLKQARENQLPGTDWLLVLKKNSEDYIVVIDAEVFFDLLRLIPGKKKGR
;
A
#
# COMPACT_ATOMS: atom_id res chain seq x y z
N MET A 1 -26.00 29.17 5.66
CA MET A 1 -24.86 29.03 6.59
C MET A 1 -23.63 28.60 5.78
N THR A 2 -22.79 29.56 5.41
CA THR A 2 -21.52 29.32 4.71
C THR A 2 -20.55 28.65 5.68
N LYS A 3 -20.17 27.39 5.40
CA LYS A 3 -19.10 26.71 6.13
C LYS A 3 -17.82 27.52 5.94
N LYS A 4 -17.41 28.27 6.97
CA LYS A 4 -16.03 28.77 7.09
C LYS A 4 -15.13 27.53 7.09
N TYR A 5 -14.45 27.27 5.98
CA TYR A 5 -13.27 26.42 6.00
C TYR A 5 -12.28 27.12 6.94
N GLN A 6 -12.10 26.57 8.14
CA GLN A 6 -10.96 26.96 8.97
C GLN A 6 -9.72 26.60 8.16
N MET A 7 -9.02 27.60 7.64
CA MET A 7 -7.72 27.37 7.02
C MET A 7 -6.83 26.77 8.10
N ALA A 8 -6.48 25.49 7.95
CA ALA A 8 -5.57 24.81 8.84
C ALA A 8 -4.29 25.67 8.95
N ALA A 9 -3.87 25.95 10.18
CA ALA A 9 -2.68 26.75 10.42
C ALA A 9 -1.51 26.14 9.64
N ILE A 10 -0.91 26.94 8.74
CA ILE A 10 0.27 26.51 7.98
C ILE A 10 1.33 26.09 8.99
N PRO A 11 1.80 24.83 8.98
CA PRO A 11 2.85 24.36 9.88
C PRO A 11 4.03 25.33 9.89
N GLN A 12 4.60 25.62 11.07
CA GLN A 12 5.65 26.62 11.23
C GLN A 12 6.86 26.38 10.29
N ASP A 13 7.12 25.11 9.98
CA ASP A 13 8.15 24.69 9.03
C ASP A 13 7.86 25.11 7.58
N ILE A 14 6.59 25.13 7.16
CA ILE A 14 6.18 25.60 5.83
C ILE A 14 6.28 27.12 5.75
N LYS A 15 5.93 27.86 6.81
CA LYS A 15 6.16 29.31 6.88
C LYS A 15 7.64 29.66 6.77
N LYS A 16 8.50 28.88 7.43
CA LYS A 16 9.95 29.03 7.34
C LYS A 16 10.47 28.74 5.93
N PHE A 17 9.91 27.74 5.24
CA PHE A 17 10.27 27.40 3.87
C PHE A 17 9.83 28.46 2.86
N ILE A 18 8.61 28.99 2.98
CA ILE A 18 8.11 30.09 2.13
C ILE A 18 9.00 31.33 2.31
N LYS A 19 9.30 31.71 3.55
CA LYS A 19 10.22 32.82 3.82
C LYS A 19 11.61 32.58 3.20
N LEU A 20 12.15 31.37 3.30
CA LEU A 20 13.42 31.01 2.65
C LEU A 20 13.34 31.21 1.13
N LEU A 21 12.24 30.81 0.49
CA LEU A 21 12.05 31.00 -0.95
C LEU A 21 11.93 32.48 -1.33
N ASP A 22 11.20 33.26 -0.54
CA ASP A 22 11.05 34.70 -0.76
C ASP A 22 12.41 35.42 -0.61
N ASP A 23 13.16 35.11 0.45
CA ASP A 23 14.51 35.64 0.70
C ASP A 23 15.47 35.26 -0.46
N ALA A 24 15.36 34.04 -0.99
CA ALA A 24 16.17 33.59 -2.13
C ALA A 24 15.76 34.24 -3.46
N MET A 25 14.47 34.48 -3.66
CA MET A 25 13.96 35.19 -4.83
C MET A 25 14.41 36.65 -4.84
N GLU A 26 14.28 37.37 -3.73
CA GLU A 26 14.77 38.75 -3.61
C GLU A 26 16.28 38.84 -3.89
N PHE A 27 17.04 37.86 -3.43
CA PHE A 27 18.49 37.78 -3.62
C PHE A 27 18.90 37.56 -5.08
N LEU A 28 18.15 36.76 -5.84
CA LEU A 28 18.39 36.48 -7.27
C LEU A 28 18.17 37.68 -8.21
N VAL A 29 17.38 38.67 -7.78
CA VAL A 29 17.08 39.87 -8.59
C VAL A 29 18.03 41.04 -8.29
N THR A 30 19.03 40.85 -7.43
CA THR A 30 19.96 41.92 -7.05
C THR A 30 20.97 42.23 -8.17
N PRO A 31 21.30 43.53 -8.43
CA PRO A 31 22.17 43.92 -9.54
C PRO A 31 23.62 43.40 -9.48
N ASP A 32 24.11 43.02 -8.29
CA ASP A 32 25.48 42.56 -8.04
C ASP A 32 25.60 41.04 -7.81
N PHE A 33 24.61 40.29 -8.30
CA PHE A 33 24.56 38.84 -8.23
C PHE A 33 25.88 38.20 -8.68
N GLY A 34 26.53 37.44 -7.78
CA GLY A 34 27.75 36.69 -8.08
C GLY A 34 29.10 37.41 -7.94
N LYS A 35 29.15 38.64 -7.40
CA LYS A 35 30.42 39.38 -7.23
C LYS A 35 31.09 39.26 -5.85
N ASP A 36 30.45 38.64 -4.87
CA ASP A 36 30.91 38.57 -3.47
C ASP A 36 31.13 37.11 -2.99
N GLU A 37 32.26 36.85 -2.31
CA GLU A 37 32.54 35.54 -1.70
C GLU A 37 31.55 35.19 -0.58
N LYS A 38 31.07 36.21 0.14
CA LYS A 38 30.02 36.06 1.16
C LYS A 38 28.71 35.57 0.53
N PHE A 39 28.37 36.09 -0.64
CA PHE A 39 27.20 35.67 -1.42
C PHE A 39 27.25 34.17 -1.71
N PHE A 40 28.41 33.65 -2.17
CA PHE A 40 28.54 32.23 -2.49
C PHE A 40 28.40 31.36 -1.23
N LYS A 41 28.96 31.79 -0.10
CA LYS A 41 28.82 31.07 1.19
C LYS A 41 27.39 31.01 1.69
N ASP A 42 26.65 32.12 1.59
CA ASP A 42 25.26 32.21 2.02
C ASP A 42 24.33 31.37 1.12
N PHE A 43 24.54 31.41 -0.20
CA PHE A 43 23.85 30.54 -1.16
C PHE A 43 24.08 29.05 -0.87
N MET A 44 25.33 28.64 -0.65
CA MET A 44 25.66 27.24 -0.33
C MET A 44 25.06 26.78 1.01
N ARG A 45 24.91 27.70 1.97
CA ARG A 45 24.22 27.41 3.24
C ARG A 45 22.72 27.20 3.02
N PHE A 46 22.10 28.04 2.20
CA PHE A 46 20.70 27.93 1.83
C PHE A 46 20.39 26.60 1.13
N GLU A 47 21.19 26.22 0.13
CA GLU A 47 21.02 24.94 -0.56
C GLU A 47 21.08 23.74 0.40
N LYS A 48 22.01 23.77 1.36
CA LYS A 48 22.11 22.74 2.41
C LYS A 48 20.88 22.69 3.30
N GLU A 49 20.27 23.83 3.65
CA GLU A 49 19.04 23.87 4.43
C GLU A 49 17.84 23.34 3.64
N ILE A 50 17.70 23.72 2.37
CA ILE A 50 16.68 23.17 1.46
C ILE A 50 16.82 21.66 1.33
N GLU A 51 18.04 21.14 1.17
CA GLU A 51 18.29 19.70 1.04
C GLU A 51 17.93 18.93 2.32
N LYS A 52 18.20 19.52 3.49
CA LYS A 52 17.75 18.97 4.79
C LYS A 52 16.22 18.93 4.88
N LEU A 53 15.54 20.01 4.46
CA LEU A 53 14.08 20.08 4.47
C LEU A 53 13.47 19.08 3.48
N LYS A 54 14.02 18.95 2.27
CA LYS A 54 13.61 17.93 1.30
C LYS A 54 13.70 16.54 1.90
N LYS A 55 14.81 16.17 2.55
CA LYS A 55 14.95 14.85 3.21
C LYS A 55 13.97 14.65 4.37
N LYS A 56 13.64 15.72 5.11
CA LYS A 56 12.71 15.66 6.26
C LYS A 56 11.26 15.42 5.82
N TYR A 57 10.80 16.10 4.76
CA TYR A 57 9.40 16.07 4.35
C TYR A 57 9.12 15.18 3.14
N ILE A 58 10.08 15.03 2.24
CA ILE A 58 9.97 14.18 1.05
C ILE A 58 10.67 12.86 1.34
N LYS A 59 9.89 11.89 1.82
CA LYS A 59 10.41 10.54 2.00
C LYS A 59 10.69 9.92 0.62
N PRO A 60 11.86 9.29 0.43
CA PRO A 60 12.15 8.62 -0.83
C PRO A 60 11.13 7.51 -1.07
N ALA A 61 10.76 7.32 -2.33
CA ALA A 61 9.89 6.23 -2.72
C ALA A 61 10.50 4.88 -2.28
N ILE A 62 9.65 3.96 -1.83
CA ILE A 62 10.09 2.61 -1.48
C ILE A 62 10.82 1.96 -2.67
N LYS A 63 11.97 1.34 -2.40
CA LYS A 63 12.73 0.59 -3.40
C LYS A 63 11.82 -0.44 -4.09
N ILE A 64 11.99 -0.61 -5.41
CA ILE A 64 11.20 -1.56 -6.20
C ILE A 64 11.32 -2.98 -5.64
N SER A 65 12.53 -3.39 -5.26
CA SER A 65 12.79 -4.69 -4.64
C SER A 65 12.00 -4.88 -3.33
N SER A 66 11.98 -3.87 -2.46
CA SER A 66 11.19 -3.91 -1.21
C SER A 66 9.68 -3.96 -1.49
N ARG A 67 9.19 -3.24 -2.51
CA ARG A 67 7.78 -3.30 -2.92
C ARG A 67 7.39 -4.69 -3.42
N LYS A 68 8.21 -5.27 -4.30
CA LYS A 68 8.02 -6.64 -4.80
C LYS A 68 8.12 -7.68 -3.66
N GLY A 69 9.05 -7.49 -2.74
CA GLY A 69 9.22 -8.32 -1.55
C GLY A 69 7.99 -8.32 -0.64
N LYS A 70 7.38 -7.16 -0.40
CA LYS A 70 6.10 -7.06 0.34
C LYS A 70 4.98 -7.86 -0.34
N GLY A 71 4.82 -7.71 -1.66
CA GLY A 71 3.83 -8.47 -2.43
C GLY A 71 4.03 -9.98 -2.30
N ARG A 72 5.26 -10.45 -2.53
CA ARG A 72 5.65 -11.85 -2.36
C ARG A 72 5.39 -12.37 -0.94
N GLY A 73 5.74 -11.58 0.07
CA GLY A 73 5.50 -11.91 1.47
C GLY A 73 4.02 -12.07 1.80
N CYS A 74 3.16 -11.21 1.25
CA CYS A 74 1.71 -11.34 1.38
C CYS A 74 1.21 -12.65 0.76
N GLN A 75 1.60 -12.92 -0.49
CA GLN A 75 1.19 -14.15 -1.20
C GLN A 75 1.65 -15.42 -0.47
N ASN A 76 2.91 -15.45 0.00
CA ASN A 76 3.45 -16.59 0.74
C ASN A 76 2.70 -16.82 2.07
N TRP A 77 2.37 -15.74 2.79
CA TRP A 77 1.60 -15.85 4.03
C TRP A 77 0.22 -16.44 3.78
N VAL A 78 -0.50 -15.94 2.76
CA VAL A 78 -1.83 -16.44 2.40
C VAL A 78 -1.77 -17.91 1.96
N ALA A 79 -0.82 -18.28 1.09
CA ALA A 79 -0.61 -19.67 0.68
C ALA A 79 -0.41 -20.60 1.90
N LYS A 80 0.35 -20.14 2.90
CA LYS A 80 0.55 -20.89 4.13
C LYS A 80 -0.74 -21.03 4.97
N GLN A 81 -1.57 -19.99 5.04
CA GLN A 81 -2.87 -20.10 5.72
C GLN A 81 -3.79 -21.11 5.02
N ILE A 82 -3.85 -21.08 3.69
CA ILE A 82 -4.66 -22.04 2.91
C ILE A 82 -4.14 -23.46 3.14
N SER A 83 -2.83 -23.66 3.12
CA SER A 83 -2.20 -24.94 3.45
C SER A 83 -2.57 -25.43 4.85
N ASN A 84 -2.54 -24.56 5.86
CA ASN A 84 -2.93 -24.92 7.22
C ASN A 84 -4.42 -25.29 7.33
N LEU A 85 -5.29 -24.64 6.56
CA LEU A 85 -6.73 -24.92 6.55
C LEU A 85 -7.09 -26.21 5.81
N THR A 86 -6.40 -26.49 4.69
CA THR A 86 -6.75 -27.58 3.78
C THR A 86 -5.90 -28.84 3.97
N GLY A 87 -4.73 -28.72 4.60
CA GLY A 87 -3.76 -29.80 4.73
C GLY A 87 -2.83 -29.98 3.51
N TYR A 88 -3.07 -29.28 2.40
CA TYR A 88 -2.25 -29.42 1.19
C TYR A 88 -0.92 -28.66 1.28
N VAL A 89 0.09 -29.12 0.55
CA VAL A 89 1.45 -28.57 0.55
C VAL A 89 1.55 -27.33 -0.35
N VAL A 90 2.37 -26.36 0.08
CA VAL A 90 2.73 -25.19 -0.73
C VAL A 90 4.03 -25.45 -1.48
N GLY A 91 4.02 -25.26 -2.78
CA GLY A 91 5.19 -25.41 -3.64
C GLY A 91 4.88 -25.07 -5.09
N LYS A 92 5.92 -24.81 -5.89
CA LYS A 92 5.76 -24.38 -7.29
C LYS A 92 4.93 -25.38 -8.11
N ASP A 93 5.22 -26.66 -7.92
CA ASP A 93 4.59 -27.78 -8.64
C ASP A 93 3.55 -28.52 -7.78
N GLU A 94 3.18 -27.93 -6.64
CA GLU A 94 2.22 -28.49 -5.69
C GLU A 94 0.80 -27.97 -5.93
N MET A 95 -0.14 -28.43 -5.11
CA MET A 95 -1.55 -28.02 -5.19
C MET A 95 -1.80 -26.56 -4.85
N ILE A 96 -0.95 -25.96 -4.00
CA ILE A 96 -1.01 -24.55 -3.59
C ILE A 96 0.29 -23.87 -4.01
N ALA A 97 0.22 -22.81 -4.81
CA ALA A 97 1.42 -22.06 -5.21
C ALA A 97 1.15 -20.55 -5.28
N PRO A 98 1.97 -19.71 -4.60
CA PRO A 98 2.03 -18.28 -4.91
C PRO A 98 2.38 -18.08 -6.39
N ARG A 99 1.68 -17.17 -7.08
CA ARG A 99 1.91 -16.95 -8.51
C ARG A 99 3.24 -16.24 -8.76
N GLU A 100 4.00 -16.70 -9.75
CA GLU A 100 5.27 -16.10 -10.12
C GLU A 100 5.11 -14.64 -10.55
N MET A 101 6.14 -13.82 -10.34
CA MET A 101 6.07 -12.39 -10.67
C MET A 101 5.85 -12.19 -12.18
N GLY A 102 4.95 -11.28 -12.53
CA GLY A 102 4.71 -10.86 -13.92
C GLY A 102 3.70 -11.72 -14.68
N GLN A 103 3.15 -12.76 -14.05
CA GLN A 103 2.04 -13.53 -14.61
C GLN A 103 0.70 -12.86 -14.29
N SER A 104 -0.23 -12.82 -15.24
CA SER A 104 -1.60 -12.32 -15.04
C SER A 104 -2.48 -13.35 -14.31
N GLY A 105 -3.56 -12.90 -13.65
CA GLY A 105 -4.51 -13.77 -12.93
C GLY A 105 -4.39 -13.68 -11.41
N VAL A 106 -4.97 -14.67 -10.71
CA VAL A 106 -5.01 -14.73 -9.24
C VAL A 106 -3.62 -14.85 -8.61
N ASP A 107 -3.46 -14.30 -7.41
CA ASP A 107 -2.17 -14.28 -6.70
C ASP A 107 -1.77 -15.64 -6.12
N ILE A 108 -2.74 -16.52 -5.85
CA ILE A 108 -2.52 -17.88 -5.36
C ILE A 108 -3.15 -18.87 -6.35
N ARG A 109 -2.34 -19.74 -6.92
CA ARG A 109 -2.78 -20.86 -7.75
C ARG A 109 -3.20 -22.01 -6.85
N LEU A 110 -4.42 -22.49 -7.06
CA LEU A 110 -4.99 -23.68 -6.43
C LEU A 110 -5.41 -24.65 -7.54
N VAL A 111 -5.06 -25.93 -7.41
CA VAL A 111 -5.44 -26.97 -8.38
C VAL A 111 -6.14 -28.13 -7.69
N ALA A 112 -6.99 -28.84 -8.46
CA ALA A 112 -7.74 -30.02 -8.03
C ALA A 112 -8.39 -29.82 -6.64
N ASP A 113 -8.17 -30.76 -5.74
CA ASP A 113 -8.79 -30.84 -4.42
C ASP A 113 -8.49 -29.62 -3.54
N ALA A 114 -7.36 -28.92 -3.75
CA ALA A 114 -7.08 -27.68 -3.02
C ALA A 114 -8.00 -26.53 -3.43
N LYS A 115 -8.41 -26.48 -4.70
CA LYS A 115 -9.39 -25.49 -5.18
C LYS A 115 -10.78 -25.82 -4.65
N GLU A 116 -11.13 -27.10 -4.57
CA GLU A 116 -12.42 -27.52 -3.99
C GLU A 116 -12.49 -27.26 -2.48
N ALA A 117 -11.39 -27.52 -1.77
CA ALA A 117 -11.30 -27.27 -0.33
C ALA A 117 -11.22 -25.77 0.02
N PHE A 118 -10.74 -24.93 -0.90
CA PHE A 118 -10.66 -23.48 -0.74
C PHE A 118 -11.08 -22.78 -2.04
N PRO A 119 -12.40 -22.66 -2.32
CA PRO A 119 -12.93 -22.18 -3.60
C PRO A 119 -12.90 -20.65 -3.71
N TRP A 120 -11.70 -20.07 -3.59
CA TRP A 120 -11.48 -18.63 -3.61
C TRP A 120 -10.44 -18.20 -4.65
N SER A 121 -10.73 -17.12 -5.35
CA SER A 121 -9.80 -16.39 -6.20
C SER A 121 -9.13 -15.28 -5.42
N VAL A 122 -7.89 -15.51 -5.01
CA VAL A 122 -7.19 -14.64 -4.07
C VAL A 122 -6.42 -13.52 -4.77
N GLU A 123 -6.57 -12.29 -4.29
CA GLU A 123 -5.77 -11.11 -4.62
C GLU A 123 -5.12 -10.57 -3.33
N CYS A 124 -3.85 -10.19 -3.38
CA CYS A 124 -2.99 -9.83 -2.25
C CYS A 124 -2.41 -8.43 -2.43
N LYS A 125 -2.67 -7.53 -1.49
CA LYS A 125 -2.19 -6.14 -1.52
C LYS A 125 -1.50 -5.74 -0.21
N TRP A 126 -0.19 -5.58 -0.26
CA TRP A 126 0.58 -4.99 0.84
C TRP A 126 1.09 -3.59 0.48
N THR A 127 0.37 -2.58 0.94
CA THR A 127 0.68 -1.16 0.65
C THR A 127 0.13 -0.25 1.74
N GLU A 128 0.83 0.84 2.04
CA GLU A 128 0.46 1.82 3.07
C GLU A 128 -0.77 2.67 2.66
N SER A 129 -0.96 2.84 1.35
CA SER A 129 -2.12 3.52 0.76
C SER A 129 -3.00 2.51 0.06
N TRP A 130 -4.29 2.50 0.41
CA TRP A 130 -5.27 1.61 -0.22
C TRP A 130 -6.08 2.35 -1.27
N SER A 131 -6.12 1.78 -2.47
CA SER A 131 -7.03 2.17 -3.53
C SER A 131 -8.05 1.05 -3.69
N LEU A 132 -8.96 0.94 -2.71
CA LEU A 132 -9.92 -0.16 -2.63
C LEU A 132 -10.69 -0.37 -3.94
N PRO A 133 -11.24 0.65 -4.62
CA PRO A 133 -11.95 0.44 -5.89
C PRO A 133 -11.10 -0.26 -6.95
N SER A 134 -9.83 0.13 -7.09
CA SER A 134 -8.93 -0.50 -8.06
C SER A 134 -8.56 -1.94 -7.67
N PHE A 135 -8.42 -2.22 -6.38
CA PHE A 135 -8.09 -3.55 -5.88
C PHE A 135 -9.27 -4.50 -6.04
N LEU A 136 -10.48 -4.03 -5.74
CA LEU A 136 -11.72 -4.78 -5.93
C LEU A 136 -11.97 -5.09 -7.41
N LYS A 137 -11.73 -4.11 -8.31
CA LYS A 137 -11.82 -4.34 -9.75
C LYS A 137 -10.89 -5.48 -10.18
N GLN A 138 -9.62 -5.45 -9.76
CA GLN A 138 -8.66 -6.49 -10.11
C GLN A 138 -9.06 -7.86 -9.54
N ALA A 139 -9.50 -7.92 -8.27
CA ALA A 139 -9.93 -9.17 -7.65
C ALA A 139 -11.12 -9.81 -8.39
N ARG A 140 -12.08 -8.99 -8.84
CA ARG A 140 -13.24 -9.44 -9.62
C ARG A 140 -12.86 -9.87 -11.04
N GLU A 141 -12.01 -9.10 -11.72
CA GLU A 141 -11.57 -9.42 -13.09
C GLU A 141 -10.74 -10.71 -13.15
N ASN A 142 -9.98 -11.01 -12.10
CA ASN A 142 -9.18 -12.22 -11.99
C ASN A 142 -9.95 -13.42 -11.40
N GLN A 143 -11.24 -13.27 -11.06
CA GLN A 143 -12.04 -14.33 -10.46
C GLN A 143 -12.16 -15.53 -11.41
N LEU A 144 -11.78 -16.71 -10.92
CA LEU A 144 -11.88 -17.95 -11.65
C LEU A 144 -13.30 -18.54 -11.56
N PRO A 145 -13.75 -19.30 -12.58
CA PRO A 145 -15.02 -19.99 -12.53
C PRO A 145 -15.14 -20.91 -11.31
N GLY A 146 -16.33 -20.89 -10.68
CA GLY A 146 -16.65 -21.72 -9.51
C GLY A 146 -15.95 -21.29 -8.22
N THR A 147 -15.52 -20.04 -8.12
CA THR A 147 -14.90 -19.49 -6.90
C THR A 147 -15.44 -18.11 -6.60
N ASP A 148 -15.35 -17.66 -5.35
CA ASP A 148 -15.58 -16.27 -4.95
C ASP A 148 -14.26 -15.48 -4.93
N TRP A 149 -14.30 -14.16 -5.19
CA TRP A 149 -13.11 -13.32 -5.06
C TRP A 149 -12.79 -13.04 -3.59
N LEU A 150 -11.49 -13.02 -3.25
CA LEU A 150 -10.97 -12.79 -1.90
C LEU A 150 -9.83 -11.79 -1.95
N LEU A 151 -10.01 -10.59 -1.40
CA LEU A 151 -8.96 -9.59 -1.33
C LEU A 151 -8.31 -9.59 0.07
N VAL A 152 -7.01 -9.86 0.13
CA VAL A 152 -6.19 -9.82 1.35
C VAL A 152 -5.35 -8.54 1.36
N LEU A 153 -5.55 -7.70 2.35
CA LEU A 153 -4.89 -6.41 2.54
C LEU A 153 -3.92 -6.45 3.71
N LYS A 154 -2.81 -5.72 3.59
CA LYS A 154 -1.82 -5.55 4.64
C LYS A 154 -1.19 -4.16 4.59
N LYS A 155 -1.04 -3.52 5.76
CA LYS A 155 -0.14 -2.37 5.97
C LYS A 155 1.05 -2.79 6.81
N ASN A 156 2.09 -1.96 6.87
CA ASN A 156 3.17 -2.22 7.82
C ASN A 156 2.65 -2.13 9.26
N SER A 157 3.10 -3.06 10.11
CA SER A 157 2.74 -3.14 11.54
C SER A 157 1.26 -3.31 11.88
N GLU A 158 0.37 -3.37 10.88
CA GLU A 158 -1.05 -3.70 11.05
C GLU A 158 -1.31 -5.18 10.78
N ASP A 159 -2.45 -5.70 11.21
CA ASP A 159 -2.85 -7.07 10.88
C ASP A 159 -3.29 -7.23 9.42
N TYR A 160 -3.42 -8.48 8.98
CA TYR A 160 -4.02 -8.81 7.69
C TYR A 160 -5.53 -8.58 7.75
N ILE A 161 -6.07 -7.95 6.71
CA ILE A 161 -7.52 -7.72 6.56
C ILE A 161 -8.01 -8.48 5.33
N VAL A 162 -9.15 -9.15 5.49
CA VAL A 162 -9.84 -9.82 4.40
C VAL A 162 -11.04 -8.99 3.97
N VAL A 163 -11.22 -8.83 2.66
CA VAL A 163 -12.38 -8.22 2.05
C VAL A 163 -13.00 -9.24 1.10
N ILE A 164 -14.29 -9.49 1.30
CA ILE A 164 -15.14 -10.36 0.48
C ILE A 164 -16.45 -9.63 0.17
N ASP A 165 -17.22 -10.19 -0.76
CA ASP A 165 -18.56 -9.71 -1.01
C ASP A 165 -19.44 -9.89 0.24
N ALA A 166 -20.37 -8.95 0.44
CA ALA A 166 -21.26 -8.97 1.59
C ALA A 166 -22.23 -10.17 1.54
N GLU A 167 -22.72 -10.53 0.35
CA GLU A 167 -23.62 -11.68 0.19
C GLU A 167 -22.90 -12.98 0.55
N VAL A 168 -21.68 -13.15 0.03
CA VAL A 168 -20.80 -14.28 0.38
C VAL A 168 -20.54 -14.31 1.89
N PHE A 169 -20.27 -13.18 2.53
CA PHE A 169 -20.10 -13.11 3.98
C PHE A 169 -21.33 -13.63 4.74
N PHE A 170 -22.54 -13.20 4.35
CA PHE A 170 -23.77 -13.67 4.99
C PHE A 170 -24.08 -15.14 4.71
N ASP A 171 -23.73 -15.65 3.53
CA ASP A 171 -23.85 -17.08 3.21
C ASP A 171 -22.93 -17.92 4.09
N LEU A 172 -21.67 -17.50 4.29
CA LEU A 172 -20.75 -18.16 5.22
C LEU A 172 -21.29 -18.17 6.66
N LEU A 173 -21.92 -17.08 7.12
CA LEU A 173 -22.50 -17.04 8.47
C LEU A 173 -23.61 -18.07 8.67
N ARG A 174 -24.35 -18.47 7.63
CA ARG A 174 -25.38 -19.52 7.73
C ARG A 174 -24.79 -20.91 7.96
N LEU A 175 -23.53 -21.12 7.58
CA LEU A 175 -22.81 -22.38 7.79
C LEU A 175 -22.24 -22.50 9.22
N ILE A 176 -22.13 -21.39 9.94
CA ILE A 176 -21.59 -21.37 11.30
C ILE A 176 -22.74 -21.63 12.28
N PRO A 177 -22.67 -22.69 13.12
CA PRO A 177 -23.69 -22.96 14.13
C PRO A 177 -23.87 -21.74 15.04
N GLY A 178 -25.10 -21.22 15.11
CA GLY A 178 -25.43 -20.04 15.90
C GLY A 178 -25.31 -20.31 17.40
N LYS A 179 -24.11 -20.14 17.98
CA LYS A 179 -23.99 -19.87 19.42
C LYS A 179 -24.07 -18.36 19.62
N LYS A 180 -25.08 -17.91 20.36
CA LYS A 180 -25.13 -16.52 20.85
C LYS A 180 -23.80 -16.22 21.55
N LYS A 181 -22.95 -15.39 20.95
CA LYS A 181 -21.99 -14.62 21.74
C LYS A 181 -22.85 -13.67 22.57
N GLY A 182 -22.91 -13.91 23.87
CA GLY A 182 -23.40 -12.89 24.80
C GLY A 182 -22.61 -11.62 24.54
N ARG A 183 -23.27 -10.65 23.93
CA ARG A 183 -22.87 -9.25 24.02
C ARG A 183 -23.53 -8.70 25.26
#